data_AF-A0A1H1TEG8-F1
#
_entry.id   AF-A0A1H1TEG8-F1
#
_cell.length_a   1.000
_cell.length_b   1.000
_cell.length_c   1.000
_cell.angle_alpha   90.00
_cell.angle_beta   90.00
_cell.angle_gamma   90.00
#
_symmetry.space_group_name_H-M   'P 1'
#
loop_
_entity.id
_entity.type
_entity.pdbx_description
1 polymer ?
#
loop_
_entity_poly.entity_id
_entity_poly.type
_entity_poly.pdbx_seq_one_letter_code
_entity_poly.pdbx_strand_id
1 'polypeptide(L)' 'MIDADFEARFRMAREKGELKPDADPAALAVLASATMHSIAIRAGAGARRAELREMARKAVSVICGCAVAAG' A
#
# COMPACT_ATOMS: atom_id res chain seq x y z
N MET A 1 1.10 12.60 -10.11
CA MET A 1 -0.17 11.92 -9.77
C MET A 1 0.21 10.79 -8.85
N ILE A 2 -0.54 10.56 -7.78
CA ILE A 2 -0.13 9.65 -6.70
C ILE A 2 0.17 8.22 -7.19
N ASP A 3 -0.57 7.75 -8.20
CA ASP A 3 -0.37 6.44 -8.84
C ASP A 3 1.02 6.34 -9.48
N ALA A 4 1.46 7.37 -10.20
CA ALA A 4 2.77 7.38 -10.86
C ALA A 4 3.93 7.37 -9.83
N ASP A 5 3.75 8.07 -8.71
CA ASP A 5 4.75 8.10 -7.64
C ASP A 5 4.85 6.73 -6.95
N PHE A 6 3.72 6.07 -6.71
CA PHE A 6 3.71 4.70 -6.20
C PHE A 6 4.32 3.71 -7.19
N GLU A 7 3.97 3.80 -8.47
CA GLU A 7 4.50 2.92 -9.51
C GLU A 7 6.02 3.03 -9.59
N ALA A 8 6.56 4.25 -9.61
CA ALA A 8 8.00 4.49 -9.59
C ALA A 8 8.66 3.85 -8.36
N ARG A 9 8.01 3.95 -7.19
CA ARG A 9 8.53 3.36 -5.95
C ARG A 9 8.50 1.83 -5.96
N PHE A 10 7.45 1.22 -6.49
CA PHE A 10 7.33 -0.24 -6.63
C PHE A 10 8.27 -0.78 -7.71
N ARG A 11 8.49 -0.04 -8.80
CA ARG A 11 9.49 -0.38 -9.82
C ARG A 11 10.88 -0.46 -9.23
N MET A 12 11.29 0.57 -8.47
CA MET A 12 12.58 0.57 -7.76
C MET A 12 12.67 -0.58 -6.74
N ALA A 13 11.60 -0.87 -6.01
CA ALA A 13 11.57 -1.97 -5.04
C ALA A 13 11.77 -3.34 -5.73
N ARG A 14 11.11 -3.56 -6.87
CA ARG A 14 11.28 -4.78 -7.68
C ARG A 14 12.69 -4.90 -8.25
N GLU A 15 13.27 -3.82 -8.78
CA GLU A 15 14.66 -3.78 -9.28
C GLU A 15 15.69 -4.10 -8.19
N LYS A 16 15.39 -3.73 -6.93
CA LYS A 16 16.21 -4.05 -5.76
C LYS A 16 15.95 -5.44 -5.17
N GLY A 17 15.00 -6.21 -5.71
CA GLY A 17 14.61 -7.51 -5.19
C GLY A 17 13.79 -7.45 -3.89
N GLU A 18 13.25 -6.29 -3.52
CA GLU A 18 12.34 -6.13 -2.37
C GLU A 18 10.94 -6.68 -2.66
N LEU A 19 10.57 -6.76 -3.95
CA LEU A 19 9.33 -7.36 -4.43
C LEU A 19 9.63 -8.60 -5.27
N LYS A 20 8.62 -9.47 -5.42
CA LYS A 20 8.72 -10.61 -6.32
C LYS A 20 9.01 -10.17 -7.76
N PRO A 21 9.76 -10.94 -8.55
CA PRO A 21 10.12 -10.58 -9.93
C PRO A 21 8.91 -10.38 -10.86
N ASP A 22 7.83 -11.12 -10.60
CA ASP A 22 6.57 -11.10 -11.34
C ASP A 22 5.57 -10.07 -10.79
N ALA A 23 5.93 -9.30 -9.76
CA ALA A 23 5.09 -8.22 -9.25
C ALA A 23 4.85 -7.17 -10.34
N ASP A 24 3.59 -6.77 -10.52
CA ASP A 24 3.17 -5.69 -11.42
C ASP A 24 3.14 -4.35 -10.65
N PRO A 25 4.12 -3.45 -10.86
CA PRO A 25 4.22 -2.19 -10.13
C PRO A 25 3.03 -1.25 -10.39
N ALA A 26 2.45 -1.30 -11.59
CA ALA A 26 1.32 -0.44 -11.95
C ALA A 26 0.04 -0.90 -11.24
N ALA A 27 -0.22 -2.22 -11.22
CA ALA A 27 -1.32 -2.78 -10.46
C ALA A 27 -1.18 -2.50 -8.95
N LEU A 28 0.02 -2.66 -8.39
CA LEU A 28 0.29 -2.36 -6.98
C LEU A 28 0.09 -0.87 -6.66
N ALA A 29 0.45 0.02 -7.58
CA ALA A 29 0.21 1.45 -7.44
C ALA A 29 -1.27 1.80 -7.35
N VAL A 30 -2.10 1.24 -8.24
CA VAL A 30 -3.56 1.41 -8.21
C VAL A 30 -4.14 0.94 -6.87
N LEU A 31 -3.70 -0.21 -6.37
CA LEU A 31 -4.16 -0.73 -5.07
C LEU A 31 -3.74 0.15 -3.89
N ALA A 32 -2.50 0.64 -3.89
CA ALA A 32 -2.00 1.55 -2.85
C ALA A 32 -2.80 2.86 -2.83
N SER A 33 -3.04 3.44 -4.00
CA SER A 33 -3.82 4.65 -4.16
C SER A 33 -5.28 4.45 -3.75
N ALA A 34 -5.95 3.39 -4.21
CA ALA A 34 -7.33 3.10 -3.84
C ALA A 34 -7.48 2.91 -2.32
N THR A 35 -6.52 2.22 -1.68
CA THR A 35 -6.48 2.06 -0.24
C THR A 35 -6.32 3.41 0.47
N MET A 36 -5.38 4.25 0.01
CA MET A 36 -5.16 5.56 0.60
C MET A 36 -6.41 6.45 0.50
N HIS A 37 -7.09 6.46 -0.65
CA HIS A 37 -8.36 7.17 -0.82
C HIS A 37 -9.42 6.64 0.14
N SER A 38 -9.54 5.32 0.31
CA SER A 38 -10.48 4.73 1.27
C SER A 38 -10.18 5.16 2.71
N ILE A 39 -8.90 5.18 3.11
CA ILE A 39 -8.47 5.67 4.43
C ILE A 39 -8.82 7.15 4.61
N ALA A 40 -8.57 7.99 3.61
CA ALA A 40 -8.87 9.42 3.64
C ALA A 40 -10.38 9.68 3.82
N ILE A 41 -11.22 8.96 3.07
CA ILE A 41 -12.68 9.05 3.18
C ILE A 41 -13.13 8.65 4.59
N ARG A 42 -12.63 7.53 5.12
CA ARG A 42 -13.00 7.04 6.46
C ARG A 42 -12.51 7.98 7.57
N ALA A 43 -11.33 8.59 7.40
CA ALA A 43 -10.82 9.61 8.30
C ALA A 43 -11.74 10.83 8.33
N GLY A 44 -12.19 11.29 7.15
CA GLY A 44 -13.18 12.38 7.02
C GLY A 44 -14.53 12.04 7.66
N ALA A 45 -14.91 10.76 7.70
CA ALA A 45 -16.11 10.26 8.37
C ALA A 45 -15.95 10.04 9.89
N GLY A 46 -14.80 10.39 10.48
CA GLY A 46 -14.58 10.31 11.93
C GLY A 46 -14.13 8.93 12.45
N ALA A 47 -13.65 8.03 11.59
CA ALA A 47 -13.11 6.74 12.03
C ALA A 47 -11.91 6.92 12.98
N ARG A 48 -11.74 5.99 13.93
CA ARG A 48 -10.68 6.10 14.95
C ARG A 48 -9.30 5.93 14.31
N ARG A 49 -8.34 6.73 14.75
CA ARG A 49 -6.93 6.66 14.28
C ARG A 49 -6.34 5.25 14.38
N ALA A 50 -6.68 4.51 15.44
CA ALA A 50 -6.19 3.13 15.63
C ALA A 50 -6.69 2.18 14.53
N GLU A 51 -7.95 2.32 14.12
CA GLU A 51 -8.56 1.49 13.06
C GLU A 51 -7.98 1.82 11.69
N LEU A 52 -7.80 3.10 11.40
CA LEU A 52 -7.17 3.57 10.16
C LEU A 52 -5.72 3.10 10.05
N ARG A 53 -4.97 3.14 11.17
CA ARG A 53 -3.59 2.65 11.22
C ARG A 53 -3.52 1.14 11.01
N GLU A 54 -4.45 0.40 11.59
CA GLU A 54 -4.54 -1.05 11.37
C GLU A 54 -4.87 -1.40 9.92
N MET A 55 -5.79 -0.66 9.31
CA MET A 55 -6.10 -0.80 7.89
C MET A 55 -4.88 -0.56 7.01
N ALA A 56 -4.11 0.51 7.27
CA ALA A 56 -2.88 0.80 6.54
C ALA A 56 -1.85 -0.33 6.68
N ARG A 57 -1.65 -0.86 7.90
CA ARG A 57 -0.72 -1.98 8.14
C ARG A 57 -1.10 -3.22 7.33
N LYS A 58 -2.37 -3.61 7.35
CA LYS A 58 -2.88 -4.76 6.58
C LYS A 58 -2.69 -4.56 5.08
N ALA A 59 -2.99 -3.36 4.58
CA ALA A 59 -2.80 -3.05 3.17
C ALA A 59 -1.33 -3.13 2.75
N VAL A 60 -0.41 -2.59 3.54
CA VAL A 60 1.04 -2.70 3.27
C VAL A 60 1.50 -4.16 3.23
N SER A 61 1.02 -4.99 4.16
CA SER A 61 1.35 -6.43 4.16
C SER A 61 0.90 -7.12 2.88
N VAL A 62 -0.30 -6.82 2.39
CA VAL A 62 -0.83 -7.39 1.14
C VAL A 62 -0.11 -6.84 -0.10
N ILE A 63 0.05 -5.52 -0.20
CA ILE A 63 0.59 -4.83 -1.38
C ILE A 63 2.08 -5.14 -1.55
N CYS A 64 2.85 -5.09 -0.46
CA CYS A 64 4.30 -5.31 -0.52
C CYS A 64 4.68 -6.78 -0.34
N GLY A 65 3.72 -7.68 -0.06
CA GLY A 65 4.01 -9.09 0.21
C GLY A 65 4.86 -9.35 1.45
N CYS A 66 5.01 -8.36 2.34
CA CYS A 66 5.68 -8.54 3.63
C CYS A 66 4.73 -9.32 4.55
N ALA A 67 5.17 -10.49 5.03
CA ALA A 67 4.47 -11.16 6.12
C ALA A 67 4.38 -10.17 7.29
N VAL A 68 3.17 -9.87 7.76
CA VAL A 68 3.00 -9.08 8.97
C VAL A 68 3.70 -9.85 10.09
N ALA A 69 4.82 -9.32 10.60
CA ALA A 69 5.38 -9.86 11.83
C ALA A 69 4.31 -9.62 12.90
N ALA A 70 3.66 -10.71 13.32
CA ALA A 70 2.76 -10.70 14.46
C ALA A 70 3.61 -10.31 15.68
N GLY A 71 3.46 -9.07 16.12
CA GLY A 71 4.10 -8.48 17.28
C GLY A 71 3.11 -7.61 18.02
#